data_AF-A0A354UZI7-F1
#
_entry.id   AF-A0A354UZI7-F1
#
_cell.length_a   1.000
_cell.length_b   1.000
_cell.length_c   1.000
_cell.angle_alpha   90.00
_cell.angle_beta   90.00
_cell.angle_gamma   90.00
#
_symmetry.space_group_name_H-M   'P 1'
#
loop_
_entity.id
_entity.type
_entity.pdbx_description
1 polymer ?
#
loop_
_entity_poly.entity_id
_entity_poly.type
_entity_poly.pdbx_seq_one_letter_code
_entity_poly.pdbx_strand_id
1 'polypeptide(L)'
;MLASIARAIFGSANDRSLKGYQRRVPAINALEDGMKALSDEALAAKTVEFRTRLAAGATLDELLPEAFATVREAGRRVLGQRHFDVQLVGGMVLHDGKISEMKTGEGKTLVATLPVYLNALAGKGVHVVTVNDYLARRDADWMGQIYNFLGLSYGVVVHGQDEETKRAQYAADITYGTN
;
A
#
# COMPACT_ATOMS: atom_id res chain seq x y z
N MET A 1 3.93 7.89 -39.82
CA MET A 1 2.58 8.31 -40.27
C MET A 1 1.53 7.28 -39.87
N LEU A 2 1.48 6.08 -40.48
CA LEU A 2 0.49 5.05 -40.10
C LEU A 2 0.68 4.51 -38.68
N ALA A 3 1.92 4.20 -38.27
CA ALA A 3 2.22 3.73 -36.92
C ALA A 3 1.94 4.78 -35.82
N SER A 4 2.14 6.07 -36.11
CA SER A 4 1.84 7.16 -35.17
C SER A 4 0.33 7.40 -35.02
N ILE A 5 -0.44 7.25 -36.11
CA ILE A 5 -1.90 7.30 -36.09
C ILE A 5 -2.46 6.06 -35.36
N ALA A 6 -1.93 4.88 -35.63
CA ALA A 6 -2.32 3.65 -34.91
C ALA A 6 -2.00 3.73 -33.41
N ARG A 7 -0.85 4.30 -33.01
CA ARG A 7 -0.50 4.51 -31.60
C ARG A 7 -1.37 5.57 -30.92
N ALA A 8 -1.79 6.61 -31.65
CA ALA A 8 -2.74 7.61 -31.16
C ALA A 8 -4.16 7.04 -30.96
N ILE A 9 -4.59 6.11 -31.84
CA ILE A 9 -5.93 5.50 -31.78
C ILE A 9 -5.98 4.35 -30.76
N PHE A 10 -4.96 3.48 -30.72
CA PHE A 10 -4.97 2.26 -29.90
C PHE A 10 -4.18 2.38 -28.58
N GLY A 11 -3.43 3.47 -28.40
CA GLY A 11 -2.51 3.65 -27.28
C GLY A 11 -1.30 2.72 -27.34
N SER A 12 -0.41 2.89 -26.37
CA SER A 12 0.68 1.96 -26.08
C SER A 12 0.20 0.77 -25.22
N ALA A 13 1.04 -0.26 -25.08
CA ALA A 13 0.81 -1.35 -24.14
C ALA A 13 0.67 -0.84 -22.68
N ASN A 14 1.40 0.23 -22.34
CA ASN A 14 1.31 0.89 -21.05
C ASN A 14 -0.04 1.60 -20.89
N ASP A 15 -0.52 2.31 -21.90
CA ASP A 15 -1.84 2.97 -21.84
C ASP A 15 -2.97 1.95 -21.64
N ARG A 16 -2.86 0.78 -22.28
CA ARG A 16 -3.84 -0.30 -22.12
C ARG A 16 -3.79 -0.90 -20.72
N SER A 17 -2.60 -1.12 -20.17
CA SER A 17 -2.41 -1.62 -18.81
C SER A 17 -2.94 -0.61 -17.78
N LEU A 18 -2.63 0.68 -17.97
CA LEU A 18 -3.07 1.76 -17.10
C LEU A 18 -4.59 1.91 -17.09
N LYS A 19 -5.25 1.79 -18.24
CA LYS A 19 -6.72 1.76 -18.35
C LYS A 19 -7.34 0.65 -17.49
N GLY A 20 -6.67 -0.50 -17.35
CA GLY A 20 -7.10 -1.58 -16.48
C GLY A 20 -7.18 -1.14 -15.01
N TYR A 21 -6.11 -0.53 -14.49
CA TYR A 21 -6.08 -0.01 -13.12
C TYR A 21 -7.07 1.15 -12.92
N GLN A 22 -7.14 2.08 -13.87
CA GLN A 22 -8.07 3.21 -13.82
C GLN A 22 -9.54 2.75 -13.71
N ARG A 23 -9.91 1.65 -14.36
CA ARG A 23 -11.26 1.08 -14.26
C ARG A 23 -11.58 0.51 -12.88
N ARG A 24 -10.58 0.16 -12.06
CA ARG A 24 -10.76 -0.33 -10.68
C ARG A 24 -10.92 0.81 -9.67
N VAL A 25 -10.43 2.01 -9.97
CA VAL A 25 -10.48 3.18 -9.06
C VAL A 25 -11.90 3.52 -8.58
N PRO A 26 -12.95 3.56 -9.44
CA PRO A 26 -14.30 3.86 -8.99
C PRO A 26 -14.82 2.91 -7.90
N ALA A 27 -14.45 1.63 -7.95
CA ALA A 27 -14.85 0.65 -6.94
C ALA A 27 -14.24 0.97 -5.56
N ILE A 28 -12.99 1.44 -5.52
CA ILE A 28 -12.34 1.90 -4.28
C ILE A 28 -12.99 3.20 -3.80
N ASN A 29 -13.25 4.15 -4.70
CA ASN A 29 -13.85 5.45 -4.37
C ASN A 29 -15.28 5.29 -3.82
N ALA A 30 -16.05 4.34 -4.34
CA ALA A 30 -17.43 4.08 -3.88
C ALA A 30 -17.50 3.61 -2.42
N LEU A 31 -16.42 3.07 -1.86
CA LEU A 31 -16.34 2.62 -0.47
C LEU A 31 -16.00 3.76 0.51
N GLU A 32 -15.64 4.94 0.02
CA GLU A 32 -15.11 6.04 0.83
C GLU A 32 -16.09 6.52 1.90
N ASP A 33 -17.37 6.72 1.55
CA ASP A 33 -18.37 7.17 2.53
C ASP A 33 -18.65 6.11 3.60
N GLY A 34 -18.59 4.83 3.23
CA GLY A 34 -18.67 3.73 4.18
C GLY A 34 -17.51 3.72 5.16
N MET A 35 -16.27 3.90 4.68
CA MET A 35 -15.08 3.95 5.54
C MET A 35 -15.08 5.18 6.45
N LYS A 36 -15.51 6.34 5.94
CA LYS A 36 -15.65 7.59 6.73
C LYS A 36 -16.64 7.44 7.88
N ALA A 37 -17.71 6.67 7.68
CA ALA A 37 -18.73 6.47 8.70
C ALA A 37 -18.30 5.53 9.85
N LEU A 38 -17.23 4.76 9.68
CA LEU A 38 -16.70 3.87 10.72
C LEU A 38 -16.04 4.68 11.85
N SER A 39 -16.15 4.19 13.09
CA SER A 39 -15.27 4.64 14.17
C SER A 39 -13.83 4.20 13.94
N ASP A 40 -12.88 4.74 14.70
CA ASP A 40 -11.47 4.33 14.59
C ASP A 40 -11.30 2.84 14.90
N GLU A 41 -12.00 2.35 15.92
CA GLU A 41 -11.99 0.93 16.31
C GLU A 41 -12.58 0.05 15.21
N ALA A 42 -13.68 0.47 14.59
CA ALA A 42 -14.32 -0.27 13.51
C ALA A 42 -13.46 -0.28 12.24
N LEU A 43 -12.75 0.81 11.95
CA LEU A 43 -11.82 0.88 10.83
C LEU A 43 -10.58 0.00 11.08
N ALA A 44 -10.02 0.02 12.29
CA ALA A 44 -8.92 -0.89 12.68
C ALA A 44 -9.35 -2.36 12.64
N ALA A 45 -10.59 -2.68 13.05
CA ALA A 45 -11.14 -4.03 13.03
C ALA A 45 -11.24 -4.63 11.62
N LYS A 46 -11.20 -3.82 10.55
CA LYS A 46 -11.12 -4.31 9.17
C LYS A 46 -9.92 -5.21 8.93
N THR A 47 -8.79 -4.98 9.60
CA THR A 47 -7.62 -5.87 9.51
C THR A 47 -7.95 -7.30 9.95
N VAL A 48 -8.72 -7.46 11.04
CA VAL A 48 -9.13 -8.78 11.55
C VAL A 48 -10.14 -9.42 10.59
N GLU A 49 -11.08 -8.64 10.06
CA GLU A 49 -12.04 -9.11 9.05
C GLU A 49 -11.33 -9.64 7.80
N PHE A 50 -10.37 -8.88 7.26
CA PHE A 50 -9.61 -9.26 6.08
C PHE A 50 -8.76 -10.51 6.31
N ARG A 51 -8.05 -10.60 7.44
CA ARG A 51 -7.29 -11.82 7.80
C ARG A 51 -8.20 -13.04 7.92
N THR A 52 -9.40 -12.87 8.48
CA THR A 52 -10.41 -13.94 8.58
C THR A 52 -10.87 -14.40 7.20
N ARG A 53 -11.14 -13.46 6.28
CA ARG A 53 -11.52 -13.78 4.90
C ARG A 53 -10.41 -14.46 4.12
N LEU A 54 -9.15 -14.04 4.30
CA LEU A 54 -7.99 -14.75 3.72
C LEU A 54 -7.88 -16.18 4.24
N ALA A 55 -8.06 -16.38 5.55
CA ALA A 55 -8.08 -17.72 6.14
C ALA A 55 -9.23 -18.59 5.60
N ALA A 56 -10.35 -17.97 5.22
CA ALA A 56 -11.48 -18.64 4.57
C ALA A 56 -11.31 -18.86 3.05
N GLY A 57 -10.17 -18.45 2.46
CA GLY A 57 -9.82 -18.72 1.07
C GLY A 57 -10.02 -17.54 0.10
N ALA A 58 -10.36 -16.35 0.58
CA ALA A 58 -10.33 -15.15 -0.25
C ALA A 58 -8.91 -14.85 -0.72
N THR A 59 -8.79 -14.19 -1.87
CA THR A 59 -7.52 -13.74 -2.44
C THR A 59 -7.24 -12.29 -2.07
N LEU A 60 -5.97 -11.88 -2.11
CA LEU A 60 -5.59 -10.47 -1.91
C LEU A 60 -6.24 -9.55 -2.95
N ASP A 61 -6.38 -10.01 -4.19
CA ASP A 61 -7.01 -9.24 -5.28
C ASP A 61 -8.49 -8.95 -5.04
N GLU A 62 -9.22 -9.90 -4.43
CA GLU A 62 -10.61 -9.71 -4.02
C GLU A 62 -10.74 -8.71 -2.87
N LEU A 63 -9.75 -8.67 -1.96
CA LEU A 63 -9.74 -7.73 -0.83
C LEU A 63 -9.22 -6.34 -1.22
N LEU A 64 -8.51 -6.21 -2.34
CA LEU A 64 -7.81 -4.99 -2.73
C LEU A 64 -8.69 -3.74 -2.63
N PRO A 65 -9.94 -3.71 -3.16
CA PRO A 65 -10.73 -2.48 -3.12
C PRO A 65 -11.01 -1.98 -1.70
N GLU A 66 -11.37 -2.90 -0.81
CA GLU A 66 -11.73 -2.60 0.58
C GLU A 66 -10.50 -2.30 1.43
N ALA A 67 -9.40 -3.03 1.23
CA ALA A 67 -8.13 -2.78 1.89
C ALA A 67 -7.56 -1.40 1.50
N PHE A 68 -7.61 -1.03 0.22
CA PHE A 68 -7.13 0.28 -0.25
C PHE A 68 -8.00 1.41 0.28
N ALA A 69 -9.32 1.24 0.32
CA ALA A 69 -10.23 2.22 0.93
C ALA A 69 -9.96 2.39 2.44
N THR A 70 -9.69 1.29 3.14
CA THR A 70 -9.34 1.28 4.57
C THR A 70 -8.05 2.07 4.83
N VAL A 71 -6.99 1.78 4.07
CA VAL A 71 -5.69 2.47 4.19
C VAL A 71 -5.80 3.95 3.82
N ARG A 72 -6.58 4.28 2.78
CA ARG A 72 -6.84 5.68 2.40
C ARG A 72 -7.50 6.46 3.53
N GLU A 73 -8.50 5.88 4.18
CA GLU A 73 -9.17 6.52 5.31
C GLU A 73 -8.24 6.64 6.52
N ALA A 74 -7.46 5.60 6.82
CA ALA A 74 -6.44 5.68 7.87
C ALA A 74 -5.39 6.78 7.59
N GLY A 75 -4.94 6.92 6.33
CA GLY A 75 -4.05 8.02 5.93
C GLY A 75 -4.67 9.40 6.15
N ARG A 76 -5.97 9.55 5.89
CA ARG A 76 -6.70 10.79 6.19
C ARG A 76 -6.73 11.07 7.68
N ARG A 77 -7.09 10.09 8.51
CA ARG A 77 -7.27 10.29 9.96
C ARG A 77 -5.95 10.53 10.68
N VAL A 78 -4.93 9.77 10.32
CA VAL A 78 -3.66 9.74 11.05
C VAL A 78 -2.69 10.80 10.54
N LEU A 79 -2.61 10.99 9.22
CA LEU A 79 -1.63 11.90 8.60
C LEU A 79 -2.28 13.15 8.00
N GLY A 80 -3.60 13.27 7.98
CA GLY A 80 -4.30 14.33 7.24
C GLY A 80 -4.18 14.18 5.72
N GLN A 81 -3.76 13.01 5.21
CA GLN A 81 -3.44 12.78 3.81
C GLN A 81 -4.33 11.71 3.19
N ARG A 82 -5.29 12.14 2.36
CA ARG A 82 -6.12 11.25 1.55
C ARG A 82 -5.37 10.89 0.26
N HIS A 83 -5.19 9.61 -0.04
CA HIS A 83 -4.61 9.19 -1.32
C HIS A 83 -5.40 9.71 -2.53
N PHE A 84 -4.71 10.28 -3.51
CA PHE A 84 -5.26 10.61 -4.82
C PHE A 84 -5.50 9.35 -5.68
N ASP A 85 -6.29 9.49 -6.73
CA ASP A 85 -6.64 8.36 -7.60
C ASP A 85 -5.42 7.82 -8.36
N VAL A 86 -4.49 8.70 -8.76
CA VAL A 86 -3.20 8.30 -9.34
C VAL A 86 -2.33 7.49 -8.35
N GLN A 87 -2.48 7.75 -7.05
CA GLN A 87 -1.76 7.01 -6.01
C GLN A 87 -2.37 5.63 -5.80
N LEU A 88 -3.70 5.48 -5.90
CA LEU A 88 -4.34 4.15 -5.93
C LEU A 88 -3.84 3.31 -7.11
N VAL A 89 -3.72 3.93 -8.28
CA VAL A 89 -3.16 3.27 -9.46
C VAL A 89 -1.73 2.84 -9.21
N GLY A 90 -0.89 3.71 -8.63
CA GLY A 90 0.47 3.36 -8.25
C GLY A 90 0.53 2.18 -7.28
N GLY A 91 -0.34 2.15 -6.27
CA GLY A 91 -0.45 1.04 -5.32
C GLY A 91 -0.84 -0.28 -5.98
N MET A 92 -1.80 -0.27 -6.92
CA MET A 92 -2.19 -1.47 -7.68
C MET A 92 -1.05 -1.97 -8.57
N VAL A 93 -0.31 -1.07 -9.23
CA VAL A 93 0.86 -1.44 -10.04
C VAL A 93 1.92 -2.14 -9.19
N LEU A 94 2.19 -1.63 -7.97
CA LEU A 94 3.13 -2.25 -7.04
C LEU A 94 2.64 -3.61 -6.54
N HIS A 95 1.34 -3.76 -6.23
CA HIS A 95 0.76 -5.05 -5.83
C HIS A 95 0.90 -6.12 -6.93
N ASP A 96 0.73 -5.73 -8.19
CA ASP A 96 0.95 -6.59 -9.36
C ASP A 96 2.43 -6.95 -9.62
N GLY A 97 3.35 -6.56 -8.72
CA GLY A 97 4.78 -6.86 -8.84
C GLY A 97 5.50 -6.05 -9.93
N LYS A 98 4.95 -4.90 -10.32
CA LYS A 98 5.51 -4.01 -11.35
C LYS A 98 6.12 -2.75 -10.75
N ILE A 99 6.89 -2.04 -11.57
CA ILE A 99 7.46 -0.75 -11.21
C ILE A 99 6.44 0.36 -11.44
N SER A 100 6.08 1.07 -10.38
CA SER A 100 5.28 2.29 -10.49
C SER A 100 6.20 3.51 -10.67
N GLU A 101 6.31 4.00 -11.90
CA GLU A 101 7.02 5.25 -12.18
C GLU A 101 6.12 6.44 -11.84
N MET A 102 6.53 7.21 -10.84
CA MET A 102 5.85 8.42 -10.39
C MET A 102 6.85 9.57 -10.31
N LYS A 103 6.40 10.80 -10.58
CA LYS A 103 7.26 11.99 -10.43
C LYS A 103 7.52 12.28 -8.95
N THR A 104 8.58 13.04 -8.68
CA THR A 104 8.84 13.57 -7.34
C THR A 104 7.69 14.49 -6.93
N GLY A 105 7.22 14.38 -5.69
CA GLY A 105 6.06 15.12 -5.20
C GLY A 105 4.72 14.37 -5.30
N GLU A 106 4.64 13.28 -6.06
CA GLU A 106 3.41 12.45 -6.20
C GLU A 106 3.11 11.58 -4.96
N GLY A 107 3.89 11.71 -3.88
CA GLY A 107 3.66 10.99 -2.62
C GLY A 107 4.00 9.50 -2.65
N LYS A 108 5.14 9.10 -3.26
CA LYS A 108 5.59 7.70 -3.38
C LYS A 108 5.59 6.93 -2.04
N THR A 109 6.01 7.59 -0.97
CA THR A 109 6.05 6.99 0.38
C THR A 109 4.63 6.66 0.87
N LEU A 110 3.66 7.56 0.65
CA LEU A 110 2.26 7.32 0.98
C LEU A 110 1.62 6.26 0.06
N VAL A 111 1.98 6.24 -1.23
CA VAL A 111 1.50 5.21 -2.18
C VAL A 111 1.87 3.81 -1.72
N ALA A 112 3.08 3.63 -1.19
CA ALA A 112 3.58 2.33 -0.75
C ALA A 112 2.73 1.70 0.36
N THR A 113 2.04 2.50 1.18
CA THR A 113 1.23 1.97 2.29
C THR A 113 0.07 1.11 1.83
N LEU A 114 -0.49 1.37 0.64
CA LEU A 114 -1.61 0.63 0.06
C LEU A 114 -1.24 -0.85 -0.19
N PRO A 115 -0.25 -1.18 -1.05
CA PRO A 115 0.14 -2.56 -1.28
C PRO A 115 0.86 -3.15 -0.06
N VAL A 116 1.61 -2.38 0.73
CA VAL A 116 2.29 -2.91 1.91
C VAL A 116 1.28 -3.44 2.91
N TYR A 117 0.24 -2.67 3.25
CA TYR A 117 -0.84 -3.13 4.11
C TYR A 117 -1.52 -4.37 3.54
N LEU A 118 -1.95 -4.34 2.27
CA LEU A 118 -2.66 -5.45 1.64
C LEU A 118 -1.86 -6.75 1.73
N ASN A 119 -0.57 -6.74 1.34
CA ASN A 119 0.25 -7.95 1.34
C ASN A 119 0.63 -8.39 2.76
N ALA A 120 0.76 -7.47 3.72
CA ALA A 120 1.04 -7.78 5.12
C ALA A 120 -0.11 -8.59 5.78
N LEU A 121 -1.35 -8.47 5.29
CA LEU A 121 -2.48 -9.27 5.76
C LEU A 121 -2.26 -10.78 5.62
N ALA A 122 -1.41 -11.22 4.70
CA ALA A 122 -1.06 -12.63 4.53
C ALA A 122 -0.17 -13.18 5.67
N GLY A 123 0.34 -12.33 6.56
CA GLY A 123 1.13 -12.74 7.73
C GLY A 123 2.52 -13.32 7.39
N LYS A 124 3.05 -13.00 6.20
CA LYS A 124 4.36 -13.50 5.72
C LYS A 124 5.49 -12.47 5.84
N GLY A 125 5.18 -11.26 6.34
CA GLY A 125 6.09 -10.12 6.34
C GLY A 125 6.13 -9.39 4.98
N VAL A 126 6.34 -8.08 5.02
CA VAL A 126 6.62 -7.24 3.84
C VAL A 126 7.88 -6.43 4.07
N HIS A 127 8.84 -6.49 3.15
CA HIS A 127 10.07 -5.72 3.24
C HIS A 127 9.98 -4.45 2.38
N VAL A 128 10.18 -3.29 3.01
CA VAL A 128 10.25 -2.00 2.33
C VAL A 128 11.71 -1.52 2.32
N VAL A 129 12.32 -1.57 1.14
CA VAL A 129 13.74 -1.24 0.96
C VAL A 129 13.90 0.23 0.55
N THR A 130 14.80 0.92 1.22
CA THR A 130 15.16 2.32 0.97
C THR A 130 16.66 2.44 0.69
N VAL A 131 17.11 3.62 0.25
CA VAL A 131 18.51 3.83 -0.15
C VAL A 131 19.46 4.10 1.02
N ASN A 132 18.97 4.37 2.22
CA ASN A 132 19.78 4.57 3.42
C ASN A 132 18.99 4.42 4.72
N ASP A 133 19.70 4.19 5.82
CA ASP A 133 19.12 3.97 7.15
C ASP A 133 18.27 5.15 7.65
N TYR A 134 18.60 6.38 7.24
CA TYR A 134 17.80 7.56 7.60
C TYR A 134 16.40 7.49 6.99
N LEU A 135 16.30 7.19 5.70
CA LEU A 135 15.02 7.06 5.00
C LEU A 135 14.24 5.84 5.50
N ALA A 136 14.91 4.72 5.78
CA ALA A 136 14.28 3.55 6.39
C ALA A 136 13.57 3.92 7.71
N ARG A 137 14.28 4.60 8.62
CA ARG A 137 13.74 5.05 9.91
C ARG A 137 12.62 6.08 9.73
N ARG A 138 12.87 7.14 8.96
CA ARG A 138 11.91 8.22 8.72
C ARG A 138 10.60 7.68 8.14
N ASP A 139 10.69 6.84 7.11
CA ASP A 139 9.52 6.33 6.41
C ASP A 139 8.77 5.30 7.26
N ALA A 140 9.49 4.48 8.03
CA ALA A 140 8.88 3.58 9.02
C ALA A 140 8.14 4.35 10.12
N ASP A 141 8.75 5.37 10.73
CA ASP A 141 8.12 6.15 11.80
C ASP A 141 6.94 6.99 11.29
N TRP A 142 7.01 7.43 10.03
CA TRP A 142 5.95 8.24 9.43
C TRP A 142 4.77 7.38 8.95
N MET A 143 5.03 6.40 8.07
CA MET A 143 3.98 5.53 7.53
C MET A 143 3.52 4.47 8.53
N GLY A 144 4.37 4.11 9.48
CA GLY A 144 4.07 3.19 10.58
C GLY A 144 2.92 3.64 11.47
N GLN A 145 2.61 4.94 11.50
CA GLN A 145 1.42 5.44 12.17
C GLN A 145 0.13 4.90 11.53
N ILE A 146 0.09 4.75 10.20
CA ILE A 146 -1.04 4.13 9.50
C ILE A 146 -1.12 2.63 9.84
N TYR A 147 0.02 1.92 9.81
CA TYR A 147 0.05 0.49 10.08
C TYR A 147 -0.37 0.17 11.51
N ASN A 148 0.18 0.88 12.50
CA ASN A 148 -0.17 0.72 13.91
C ASN A 148 -1.64 1.06 14.17
N PHE A 149 -2.16 2.14 13.56
CA PHE A 149 -3.58 2.48 13.66
C PHE A 149 -4.47 1.34 13.14
N LEU A 150 -4.05 0.65 12.09
CA LEU A 150 -4.75 -0.52 11.54
C LEU A 150 -4.35 -1.85 12.22
N GLY A 151 -3.61 -1.81 13.33
CA GLY A 151 -3.26 -3.00 14.10
C GLY A 151 -2.18 -3.89 13.47
N LEU A 152 -1.37 -3.35 12.56
CA LEU A 152 -0.18 -4.02 12.03
C LEU A 152 1.09 -3.47 12.70
N SER A 153 2.02 -4.37 13.00
CA SER A 153 3.33 -4.02 13.53
C SER A 153 4.30 -3.63 12.41
N TYR A 154 5.24 -2.74 12.71
CA TYR A 154 6.36 -2.46 11.83
C TYR A 154 7.70 -2.50 12.58
N GLY A 155 8.76 -2.85 11.86
CA GLY A 155 10.13 -2.86 12.35
C GLY A 155 11.10 -2.17 11.40
N VAL A 156 12.29 -1.83 11.91
CA VAL A 156 13.35 -1.18 11.14
C VAL A 156 14.68 -1.89 11.35
N VAL A 157 15.25 -2.38 10.25
CA VAL A 157 16.55 -3.03 10.20
C VAL A 157 17.57 -2.08 9.59
N VAL A 158 18.61 -1.77 10.35
CA VAL A 158 19.68 -0.83 9.99
C VAL A 158 21.04 -1.35 10.45
N HIS A 159 22.11 -0.67 10.06
CA HIS A 159 23.46 -1.06 10.47
C HIS A 159 23.68 -0.90 11.98
N GLY A 160 24.54 -1.77 12.55
CA GLY A 160 24.94 -1.71 13.96
C GLY A 160 23.99 -2.36 14.99
N GLN A 161 22.84 -2.88 14.57
CA GLN A 161 21.97 -3.69 15.45
C GLN A 161 22.53 -5.09 15.67
N ASP A 162 22.39 -5.61 16.90
CA ASP A 162 22.68 -7.00 17.24
C ASP A 162 21.65 -7.97 16.62
N GLU A 163 21.97 -9.27 16.65
CA GLU A 163 21.15 -10.30 16.01
C GLU A 163 19.76 -10.46 16.66
N GLU A 164 19.66 -10.34 17.98
CA GLU A 164 18.39 -10.48 18.70
C GLU A 164 17.45 -9.33 18.32
N THR A 165 17.97 -8.10 18.32
CA THR A 165 17.24 -6.93 17.84
C THR A 165 16.76 -7.13 16.41
N LYS A 166 17.64 -7.53 15.49
CA LYS A 166 17.25 -7.74 14.07
C LYS A 166 16.16 -8.80 13.93
N ARG A 167 16.27 -9.91 14.66
CA ARG A 167 15.26 -10.98 14.64
C ARG A 167 13.89 -10.46 15.08
N ALA A 168 13.83 -9.63 16.11
CA ALA A 168 12.60 -8.99 16.54
C ALA A 168 12.03 -8.04 15.48
N GLN A 169 12.87 -7.25 14.80
CA GLN A 169 12.43 -6.32 13.74
C GLN A 169 11.89 -7.05 12.49
N TYR A 170 12.46 -8.20 12.14
CA TYR A 170 11.95 -9.06 11.06
C TYR A 170 10.67 -9.83 11.42
N ALA A 171 10.35 -9.96 12.71
CA ALA A 171 9.11 -10.61 13.16
C ALA A 171 7.87 -9.71 13.02
N ALA A 172 8.05 -8.42 12.72
CA ALA A 172 6.96 -7.50 12.45
C ALA A 172 6.23 -7.85 11.14
N ASP A 173 4.99 -7.39 11.00
CA ASP A 173 4.22 -7.57 9.75
C ASP A 173 4.90 -6.85 8.57
N ILE A 174 5.60 -5.74 8.86
CA ILE A 174 6.27 -4.89 7.89
C ILE A 174 7.67 -4.55 8.40
N THR A 175 8.71 -4.73 7.58
CA THR A 175 10.09 -4.40 7.94
C THR A 175 10.68 -3.41 6.94
N TYR A 176 11.10 -2.24 7.43
CA TYR A 176 11.85 -1.27 6.64
C TYR A 176 13.35 -1.53 6.77
N GLY A 177 14.10 -1.27 5.71
CA GLY A 177 15.56 -1.39 5.75
C GLY A 177 16.26 -0.90 4.49
N THR A 178 17.51 -1.29 4.36
CA THR A 178 18.39 -1.06 3.21
C THR A 178 18.70 -2.38 2.48
N ASN A 179 19.30 -2.30 1.29
CA ASN A 179 19.61 -3.47 0.46
C ASN A 179 20.91 -4.18 0.83
#